data_AF-F5GVD8-F1
#
_entry.id   AF-F5GVD8-F1
#
_cell.length_a   1.000
_cell.length_b   1.000
_cell.length_c   1.000
_cell.angle_alpha   90.00
_cell.angle_beta   90.00
_cell.angle_gamma   90.00
#
_symmetry.space_group_name_H-M   'P 1'
#
loop_
_entity.id
_entity.type
_entity.pdbx_description
1 polymer ?
#
loop_
_entity_poly.entity_id
_entity_poly.type
_entity_poly.pdbx_seq_one_letter_code
_entity_poly.pdbx_strand_id
1 'polypeptide(L)'
;RLGKNFKNQGIDVNPEAMAKGMQDAMSGAQLALTEQQMKDVLNKFQKDLMAKRTAEFNKKADENKVKGEAFLTENKNKPGVVVLPSGLQYKVINSGNGVKPGKSDTVTVEYTGRLIDGTVFDSTEKTGKPATFQVSQVIPGWTEALQLMPAGSTWEIYVPSGLQYGH
;
A
#
# COMPACT_ATOMS: atom_id res chain seq x y z
N ARG A 1 20.01 -1.71 -16.35
CA ARG A 1 19.02 -1.85 -15.23
C ARG A 1 19.55 -1.26 -13.91
N LEU A 2 20.84 -1.43 -13.57
CA LEU A 2 21.46 -0.91 -12.33
C LEU A 2 21.37 0.63 -12.18
N GLY A 3 21.84 1.41 -13.16
CA GLY A 3 21.84 2.88 -13.06
C GLY A 3 20.44 3.51 -12.92
N LYS A 4 19.41 2.91 -13.55
CA LYS A 4 18.02 3.35 -13.37
C LYS A 4 17.55 3.15 -11.92
N ASN A 5 17.99 2.06 -11.28
CA ASN A 5 17.65 1.78 -9.88
C ASN A 5 18.29 2.83 -8.95
N PHE A 6 19.56 3.16 -9.15
CA PHE A 6 20.24 4.21 -8.36
C PHE A 6 19.58 5.57 -8.50
N LYS A 7 19.27 5.98 -9.73
CA LYS A 7 18.53 7.23 -9.97
C LYS A 7 17.17 7.23 -9.25
N ASN A 8 16.41 6.15 -9.36
CA ASN A 8 15.09 6.02 -8.74
C ASN A 8 15.13 6.01 -7.21
N GLN A 9 16.25 5.60 -6.60
CA GLN A 9 16.45 5.59 -5.15
C GLN A 9 17.15 6.86 -4.63
N GLY A 10 17.45 7.83 -5.49
CA GLY A 10 18.18 9.05 -5.09
C GLY A 10 19.62 8.75 -4.64
N ILE A 11 20.22 7.68 -5.18
CA ILE A 11 21.62 7.32 -4.99
C ILE A 11 22.43 8.12 -6.01
N ASP A 12 23.18 9.09 -5.51
CA ASP A 12 24.13 9.87 -6.32
C ASP A 12 25.48 9.13 -6.36
N VAL A 13 25.93 8.81 -7.57
CA VAL A 13 27.16 8.06 -7.81
C VAL A 13 27.90 8.64 -9.00
N ASN A 14 29.23 8.63 -8.94
CA ASN A 14 30.06 8.90 -10.10
C ASN A 14 30.17 7.61 -10.95
N PRO A 15 29.63 7.59 -12.19
CA PRO A 15 29.64 6.39 -13.02
C PRO A 15 31.04 5.94 -13.44
N GLU A 16 31.96 6.88 -13.65
CA GLU A 16 33.34 6.59 -14.06
C GLU A 16 34.11 5.91 -12.92
N ALA A 17 34.00 6.45 -11.69
CA ALA A 17 34.62 5.85 -10.52
C ALA A 17 34.06 4.45 -10.22
N MET A 18 32.75 4.26 -10.41
CA MET A 18 32.11 2.96 -10.25
C MET A 18 32.57 1.95 -11.31
N ALA A 19 32.68 2.37 -12.57
CA ALA A 19 33.20 1.54 -13.66
C ALA A 19 34.66 1.12 -13.40
N LYS A 20 35.48 2.06 -12.93
CA LYS A 20 36.86 1.79 -12.55
C LYS A 20 36.96 0.74 -11.43
N GLY A 21 36.16 0.89 -10.37
CA GLY A 21 36.11 -0.11 -9.28
C GLY A 21 35.69 -1.51 -9.74
N MET A 22 34.72 -1.60 -10.66
CA MET A 22 34.33 -2.90 -11.25
C MET A 22 35.47 -3.51 -12.09
N GLN A 23 36.17 -2.70 -12.88
CA GLN A 23 37.29 -3.16 -13.70
C GLN A 23 38.45 -3.67 -12.83
N ASP A 24 38.80 -2.95 -11.78
CA ASP A 24 39.89 -3.34 -10.88
C ASP A 24 39.57 -4.66 -10.17
N ALA A 25 38.32 -4.83 -9.72
CA ALA A 25 37.86 -6.08 -9.09
C ALA A 25 37.85 -7.28 -10.06
N MET A 26 37.41 -7.10 -11.31
CA MET A 26 37.36 -8.18 -12.31
C MET A 26 38.74 -8.61 -12.80
N SER A 27 39.68 -7.67 -12.91
CA SER A 27 41.03 -7.94 -13.40
C SER A 27 41.97 -8.48 -12.33
N GLY A 28 41.55 -8.48 -11.06
CA GLY A 28 42.43 -8.80 -9.92
C GLY A 28 43.51 -7.74 -9.69
N ALA A 29 43.32 -6.53 -10.23
CA ALA A 29 44.23 -5.42 -10.01
C ALA A 29 44.15 -4.94 -8.55
N GLN A 30 45.20 -4.26 -8.10
CA GLN A 30 45.18 -3.65 -6.77
C GLN A 30 44.04 -2.64 -6.67
N LEU A 31 43.13 -2.87 -5.72
CA LEU A 31 41.99 -2.01 -5.49
C LEU A 31 42.43 -0.66 -4.91
N ALA A 32 41.78 0.43 -5.35
CA ALA A 32 42.02 1.77 -4.85
C ALA A 32 41.60 1.96 -3.38
N LEU A 33 40.81 1.04 -2.82
CA LEU A 33 40.39 1.00 -1.43
C LEU A 33 40.74 -0.35 -0.81
N THR A 34 41.12 -0.33 0.46
CA THR A 34 41.27 -1.57 1.24
C THR A 34 39.90 -2.21 1.49
N GLU A 35 39.89 -3.50 1.80
CA GLU A 35 38.65 -4.19 2.18
C GLU A 35 37.93 -3.52 3.36
N GLN A 36 38.69 -3.02 4.33
CA GLN A 36 38.13 -2.32 5.48
C GLN A 36 37.48 -1.00 5.07
N GLN A 37 38.15 -0.20 4.23
CA GLN A 37 37.59 1.06 3.72
C GLN A 37 36.33 0.82 2.89
N MET A 38 36.31 -0.23 2.06
CA MET A 38 35.10 -0.59 1.31
C MET A 38 33.96 -1.00 2.23
N LYS A 39 34.22 -1.82 3.26
CA LYS A 39 33.20 -2.21 4.26
C LYS A 39 32.65 -0.99 4.98
N ASP A 40 33.51 -0.08 5.43
CA ASP A 40 33.10 1.12 6.16
C ASP A 40 32.22 2.05 5.29
N VAL A 41 32.63 2.26 4.04
CA VAL A 41 31.85 3.06 3.06
C VAL A 41 30.49 2.40 2.77
N LEU A 42 30.46 1.09 2.54
CA LEU A 42 29.22 0.36 2.26
C LEU A 42 28.27 0.34 3.47
N ASN A 43 28.79 0.16 4.68
CA ASN A 43 28.00 0.22 5.91
C ASN A 43 27.38 1.60 6.11
N LYS A 44 28.17 2.66 5.91
CA LYS A 44 27.66 4.04 5.98
C LYS A 44 26.60 4.29 4.90
N PHE A 45 26.87 3.88 3.66
CA PHE A 45 25.94 4.02 2.55
C PHE A 45 24.61 3.30 2.81
N GLN A 46 24.63 2.08 3.33
CA GLN A 46 23.43 1.34 3.70
C GLN A 46 22.63 2.04 4.80
N LYS A 47 23.32 2.57 5.82
CA LYS A 47 22.70 3.33 6.92
C LYS A 47 22.03 4.60 6.39
N ASP A 48 22.72 5.38 5.56
CA ASP A 48 22.19 6.61 4.97
C ASP A 48 21.01 6.32 4.05
N LEU A 49 21.04 5.22 3.28
CA LEU A 49 19.90 4.78 2.47
C LEU A 49 18.70 4.31 3.29
N MET A 50 18.93 3.67 4.44
CA MET A 50 17.85 3.32 5.35
C MET A 50 17.20 4.58 5.91
N ALA A 51 18.00 5.54 6.39
CA ALA A 51 17.50 6.81 6.91
C ALA A 51 16.70 7.59 5.84
N LYS A 52 17.21 7.68 4.61
CA LYS A 52 16.48 8.29 3.47
C LYS A 52 15.15 7.58 3.20
N ARG A 53 15.12 6.23 3.16
CA ARG A 53 13.89 5.46 2.93
C ARG A 53 12.86 5.67 4.03
N THR A 54 13.29 5.70 5.30
CA THR A 54 12.40 5.99 6.44
C THR A 54 11.85 7.40 6.36
N ALA A 55 12.67 8.41 6.04
CA ALA A 55 12.21 9.79 5.89
C ALA A 55 11.17 9.93 4.76
N GLU A 56 11.44 9.33 3.60
CA GLU A 56 10.48 9.34 2.47
C GLU A 56 9.20 8.56 2.79
N PHE A 57 9.29 7.45 3.53
CA PHE A 57 8.13 6.71 3.99
C PHE A 57 7.26 7.55 4.94
N ASN A 58 7.86 8.16 5.96
CA ASN A 58 7.14 9.01 6.92
C ASN A 58 6.48 10.20 6.22
N LYS A 59 7.21 10.87 5.32
CA LYS A 59 6.67 11.96 4.51
C LYS A 59 5.45 11.52 3.70
N LYS A 60 5.52 10.36 3.03
CA LYS A 60 4.39 9.81 2.28
C LYS A 60 3.22 9.41 3.19
N ALA A 61 3.50 8.86 4.37
CA ALA A 61 2.47 8.51 5.34
C ALA A 61 1.69 9.76 5.78
N ASP A 62 2.39 10.85 6.09
CA ASP A 62 1.78 12.13 6.44
C ASP A 62 0.98 12.73 5.28
N GLU A 63 1.56 12.76 4.07
CA GLU A 63 0.86 13.24 2.87
C GLU A 63 -0.41 12.43 2.58
N ASN A 64 -0.34 11.10 2.67
CA ASN A 64 -1.48 10.23 2.40
C ASN A 64 -2.55 10.33 3.49
N LYS A 65 -2.16 10.53 4.75
CA LYS A 65 -3.10 10.79 5.84
C LYS A 65 -3.93 12.04 5.55
N VAL A 66 -3.26 13.15 5.22
CA VAL A 66 -3.93 14.41 4.88
C VAL A 66 -4.85 14.25 3.69
N LYS A 67 -4.39 13.60 2.61
CA LYS A 67 -5.22 13.34 1.41
C LYS A 67 -6.41 12.44 1.72
N GLY A 68 -6.23 11.40 2.54
CA GLY A 68 -7.30 10.49 2.94
C GLY A 68 -8.37 11.17 3.80
N GLU A 69 -7.96 11.97 4.78
CA GLU A 69 -8.88 12.76 5.62
C GLU A 69 -9.66 13.78 4.79
N ALA A 70 -9.00 14.46 3.85
CA ALA A 70 -9.64 15.39 2.93
C ALA A 70 -10.68 14.66 2.04
N PHE A 71 -10.29 13.52 1.45
CA PHE A 71 -11.19 12.70 0.63
C PHE A 71 -12.44 12.29 1.41
N LEU A 72 -12.28 11.74 2.63
CA LEU A 72 -13.41 11.32 3.46
C LEU A 72 -14.28 12.50 3.90
N THR A 73 -13.68 13.66 4.17
CA THR A 73 -14.40 14.89 4.54
C THR A 73 -15.25 15.43 3.40
N GLU A 74 -14.78 15.33 2.16
CA GLU A 74 -15.58 15.67 0.99
C GLU A 74 -16.66 14.61 0.73
N ASN A 75 -16.27 13.33 0.81
CA ASN A 75 -17.11 12.20 0.43
C ASN A 75 -18.37 12.05 1.30
N LYS A 76 -18.30 12.36 2.60
CA LYS A 76 -19.45 12.30 3.51
C LYS A 76 -20.62 13.19 3.10
N ASN A 77 -20.38 14.21 2.25
CA ASN A 77 -21.43 15.12 1.78
C ASN A 77 -22.08 14.63 0.46
N LYS A 78 -21.57 13.56 -0.15
CA LYS A 78 -22.10 13.06 -1.42
C LYS A 78 -23.43 12.30 -1.21
N PRO A 79 -24.38 12.39 -2.16
CA PRO A 79 -25.66 11.70 -2.05
C PRO A 79 -25.52 10.19 -1.86
N GLY A 80 -26.25 9.66 -0.87
CA GLY A 80 -26.29 8.23 -0.57
C GLY A 80 -25.09 7.71 0.22
N VAL A 81 -24.13 8.57 0.58
CA VAL A 81 -23.04 8.20 1.49
C VAL A 81 -23.55 8.23 2.93
N VAL A 82 -23.26 7.15 3.66
CA VAL A 82 -23.54 6.99 5.08
C VAL A 82 -22.22 6.89 5.82
N VAL A 83 -22.12 7.57 6.97
CA VAL A 83 -20.94 7.54 7.85
C VAL A 83 -21.26 6.75 9.11
N LEU A 84 -20.42 5.78 9.43
CA LEU A 84 -20.49 4.99 10.66
C LEU A 84 -19.67 5.61 11.80
N PRO A 85 -19.95 5.26 13.06
CA PRO A 85 -19.20 5.77 14.21
C PRO A 85 -17.68 5.50 14.17
N SER A 86 -17.26 4.42 13.49
CA SER A 86 -15.83 4.09 13.29
C SER A 86 -15.12 5.02 12.30
N GLY A 87 -15.87 5.87 11.58
CA GLY A 87 -15.39 6.68 10.46
C GLY A 87 -15.47 5.96 9.11
N LEU A 88 -15.81 4.66 9.08
CA LEU A 88 -16.12 3.97 7.83
C LEU A 88 -17.28 4.68 7.11
N GLN A 89 -17.13 4.90 5.80
CA GLN A 89 -18.22 5.40 4.99
C GLN A 89 -18.62 4.34 3.97
N TYR A 90 -19.89 4.31 3.59
CA TYR A 90 -20.35 3.44 2.52
C TYR A 90 -21.48 4.09 1.73
N LYS A 91 -21.68 3.58 0.53
CA LYS A 91 -22.81 3.89 -0.34
C LYS A 91 -23.40 2.59 -0.85
N VAL A 92 -24.70 2.42 -0.67
CA VAL A 92 -25.43 1.27 -1.21
C VAL A 92 -25.66 1.50 -2.70
N ILE A 93 -25.11 0.63 -3.54
CA ILE A 93 -25.34 0.65 -5.00
C ILE A 93 -26.54 -0.21 -5.34
N ASN A 94 -26.59 -1.42 -4.77
CA ASN A 94 -27.73 -2.32 -4.85
C ASN A 94 -27.91 -3.00 -3.48
N SER A 95 -29.15 -3.06 -3.00
CA SER A 95 -29.47 -3.78 -1.77
C SER A 95 -29.94 -5.19 -2.11
N GLY A 96 -29.23 -6.17 -1.59
CA GLY A 96 -29.69 -7.55 -1.53
C GLY A 96 -30.78 -7.73 -0.47
N ASN A 97 -31.31 -8.95 -0.40
CA ASN A 97 -32.37 -9.35 0.52
C ASN A 97 -32.02 -10.61 1.33
N GLY A 98 -30.79 -11.12 1.19
CA GLY A 98 -30.33 -12.28 1.94
C GLY A 98 -29.90 -11.95 3.37
N VAL A 99 -29.45 -12.97 4.09
CA VAL A 99 -28.98 -12.82 5.47
C VAL A 99 -27.72 -11.95 5.55
N LYS A 100 -27.55 -11.25 6.67
CA LYS A 100 -26.29 -10.57 6.98
C LYS A 100 -25.34 -11.56 7.66
N PRO A 101 -24.07 -11.63 7.26
CA PRO A 101 -23.11 -12.55 7.87
C PRO A 101 -22.72 -12.09 9.28
N GLY A 102 -22.50 -13.04 10.18
CA GLY A 102 -21.83 -12.84 11.45
C GLY A 102 -20.30 -12.82 11.33
N LYS A 103 -19.60 -12.50 12.41
CA LYS A 103 -18.12 -12.38 12.42
C LYS A 103 -17.39 -13.68 12.11
N SER A 104 -17.97 -14.82 12.48
CA SER A 104 -17.40 -16.16 12.27
C SER A 104 -17.66 -16.72 10.89
N ASP A 105 -18.57 -16.10 10.13
CA ASP A 105 -19.09 -16.67 8.89
C ASP A 105 -18.08 -16.52 7.76
N THR A 106 -18.24 -17.38 6.76
CA THR A 106 -17.51 -17.33 5.51
C THR A 106 -18.38 -16.67 4.45
N VAL A 107 -17.82 -15.67 3.77
CA VAL A 107 -18.47 -14.94 2.68
C VAL A 107 -17.74 -15.18 1.37
N THR A 108 -18.48 -15.14 0.27
CA THR A 108 -17.93 -15.13 -1.09
C THR A 108 -18.33 -13.82 -1.75
N VAL A 109 -17.34 -13.09 -2.26
CA VAL A 109 -17.52 -11.73 -2.76
C VAL A 109 -16.78 -11.52 -4.08
N GLU A 110 -17.33 -10.63 -4.89
CA GLU A 110 -16.60 -9.97 -5.97
C GLU A 110 -16.29 -8.55 -5.51
N TYR A 111 -15.08 -8.07 -5.77
CA TYR A 111 -14.66 -6.75 -5.33
C TYR A 111 -13.56 -6.18 -6.23
N THR A 112 -13.44 -4.85 -6.21
CA THR A 112 -12.32 -4.12 -6.78
C THR A 112 -11.85 -3.07 -5.79
N GLY A 113 -10.61 -3.21 -5.31
CA GLY A 113 -9.93 -2.28 -4.42
C GLY A 113 -9.13 -1.24 -5.18
N ARG A 114 -9.36 0.04 -4.85
CA ARG A 114 -8.72 1.20 -5.52
C ARG A 114 -8.16 2.18 -4.50
N LEU A 115 -7.05 2.81 -4.82
CA LEU A 115 -6.57 3.99 -4.11
C LEU A 115 -7.45 5.20 -4.45
N ILE A 116 -7.35 6.28 -3.66
CA ILE A 116 -8.11 7.52 -3.89
C ILE A 116 -7.79 8.19 -5.24
N ASP A 117 -6.64 7.86 -5.85
CA ASP A 117 -6.26 8.30 -7.19
C ASP A 117 -6.84 7.43 -8.32
N GLY A 118 -7.65 6.41 -7.98
CA GLY A 118 -8.26 5.47 -8.92
C GLY A 118 -7.40 4.24 -9.26
N THR A 119 -6.14 4.20 -8.81
CA THR A 119 -5.23 3.06 -9.04
C THR A 119 -5.81 1.78 -8.44
N VAL A 120 -6.09 0.78 -9.28
CA VAL A 120 -6.58 -0.55 -8.83
C VAL A 120 -5.41 -1.36 -8.27
N PHE A 121 -5.44 -1.67 -6.97
CA PHE A 121 -4.42 -2.52 -6.34
C PHE A 121 -4.83 -3.99 -6.33
N ASP A 122 -6.12 -4.29 -6.15
CA ASP A 122 -6.64 -5.67 -6.12
C ASP A 122 -8.04 -5.75 -6.75
N SER A 123 -8.37 -6.87 -7.38
CA SER A 123 -9.69 -7.09 -7.99
C SER A 123 -9.90 -8.56 -8.37
N THR A 124 -11.09 -9.08 -8.07
CA THR A 124 -11.54 -10.41 -8.54
C THR A 124 -11.81 -10.45 -10.03
N GLU A 125 -12.02 -9.30 -10.69
CA GLU A 125 -12.19 -9.23 -12.15
C GLU A 125 -10.95 -9.74 -12.89
N LYS A 126 -9.75 -9.54 -12.30
CA LYS A 126 -8.47 -10.01 -12.88
C LYS A 126 -8.40 -11.54 -12.98
N THR A 127 -9.01 -12.24 -12.03
CA THR A 127 -9.03 -13.72 -11.98
C THR A 127 -10.30 -14.30 -12.56
N GLY A 128 -11.34 -13.48 -12.76
CA GLY A 128 -12.67 -13.89 -13.22
C GLY A 128 -13.41 -14.80 -12.23
N LYS A 129 -12.97 -14.84 -10.96
CA LYS A 129 -13.55 -15.71 -9.93
C LYS A 129 -13.77 -14.94 -8.63
N PRO A 130 -14.93 -15.11 -7.97
CA PRO A 130 -15.14 -14.59 -6.63
C PRO A 130 -14.08 -15.07 -5.64
N ALA A 131 -13.82 -14.26 -4.62
CA ALA A 131 -12.93 -14.60 -3.53
C ALA A 131 -13.73 -14.94 -2.26
N THR A 132 -13.22 -15.88 -1.47
CA THR A 132 -13.88 -16.38 -0.26
C THR A 132 -13.04 -16.04 0.96
N PHE A 133 -13.66 -15.47 1.99
CA PHE A 133 -13.01 -15.00 3.21
C PHE A 133 -13.84 -15.34 4.44
N GLN A 134 -13.18 -15.53 5.58
CA GLN A 134 -13.84 -15.44 6.87
C GLN A 134 -13.97 -13.97 7.28
N VAL A 135 -15.14 -13.54 7.75
CA VAL A 135 -15.43 -12.12 8.06
C VAL A 135 -14.48 -11.53 9.12
N SER A 136 -13.95 -12.34 10.03
CA SER A 136 -12.98 -11.92 11.06
C SER A 136 -11.52 -11.85 10.58
N GLN A 137 -11.21 -12.33 9.37
CA GLN A 137 -9.84 -12.45 8.85
C GLN A 137 -9.52 -11.43 7.74
N VAL A 138 -10.39 -10.44 7.57
CA VAL A 138 -10.22 -9.33 6.63
C VAL A 138 -9.94 -8.03 7.41
N ILE A 139 -9.61 -6.96 6.69
CA ILE A 139 -9.35 -5.65 7.32
C ILE A 139 -10.56 -5.18 8.15
N PRO A 140 -10.35 -4.41 9.24
CA PRO A 140 -11.44 -4.01 10.14
C PRO A 140 -12.64 -3.36 9.44
N GLY A 141 -12.40 -2.51 8.43
CA GLY A 141 -13.46 -1.86 7.67
C GLY A 141 -14.30 -2.84 6.83
N TRP A 142 -13.70 -3.92 6.32
CA TRP A 142 -14.44 -4.99 5.66
C TRP A 142 -15.27 -5.78 6.67
N THR A 143 -14.68 -6.14 7.80
CA THR A 143 -15.39 -6.85 8.87
C THR A 143 -16.64 -6.07 9.30
N GLU A 144 -16.53 -4.76 9.50
CA GLU A 144 -17.66 -3.90 9.85
C GLU A 144 -18.69 -3.80 8.72
N ALA A 145 -18.26 -3.51 7.48
CA ALA A 145 -19.18 -3.39 6.35
C ALA A 145 -19.97 -4.68 6.09
N LEU A 146 -19.29 -5.82 6.02
CA LEU A 146 -19.90 -7.10 5.67
C LEU A 146 -21.01 -7.50 6.64
N GLN A 147 -20.83 -7.25 7.95
CA GLN A 147 -21.86 -7.52 8.96
C GLN A 147 -23.13 -6.67 8.80
N LEU A 148 -23.05 -5.58 8.03
CA LEU A 148 -24.19 -4.70 7.73
C LEU A 148 -24.81 -5.00 6.36
N MET A 149 -24.11 -5.73 5.49
CA MET A 149 -24.52 -6.02 4.12
C MET A 149 -25.40 -7.27 4.05
N PRO A 150 -26.67 -7.16 3.61
CA PRO A 150 -27.46 -8.32 3.22
C PRO A 150 -26.77 -9.08 2.07
N ALA A 151 -26.78 -10.41 2.08
CA ALA A 151 -26.28 -11.19 0.96
C ALA A 151 -27.00 -10.79 -0.35
N GLY A 152 -26.22 -10.68 -1.43
CA GLY A 152 -26.65 -10.15 -2.73
C GLY A 152 -26.51 -8.63 -2.89
N SER A 153 -26.04 -7.91 -1.86
CA SER A 153 -25.81 -6.46 -1.97
C SER A 153 -24.54 -6.11 -2.72
N THR A 154 -24.54 -4.93 -3.35
CA THR A 154 -23.34 -4.27 -3.87
C THR A 154 -23.19 -2.92 -3.19
N TRP A 155 -22.10 -2.74 -2.46
CA TRP A 155 -21.77 -1.48 -1.79
C TRP A 155 -20.44 -0.94 -2.31
N GLU A 156 -20.32 0.38 -2.34
CA GLU A 156 -19.03 1.05 -2.39
C GLU A 156 -18.67 1.48 -0.97
N ILE A 157 -17.48 1.08 -0.48
CA ILE A 157 -17.01 1.42 0.86
C ILE A 157 -15.77 2.30 0.77
N TYR A 158 -15.70 3.30 1.65
CA TYR A 158 -14.58 4.22 1.76
C TYR A 158 -14.00 4.09 3.16
N VAL A 159 -12.84 3.45 3.24
CA VAL A 159 -12.30 2.96 4.51
C VAL A 159 -11.15 3.85 4.97
N PRO A 160 -11.24 4.49 6.15
CA PRO A 160 -10.10 5.19 6.76
C PRO A 160 -8.88 4.29 6.93
N SER A 161 -7.67 4.85 6.85
CA SER A 161 -6.42 4.06 6.92
C SER A 161 -6.32 3.20 8.19
N GLY A 162 -6.81 3.70 9.34
CA GLY A 162 -6.86 2.97 10.61
C GLY A 162 -7.79 1.75 10.63
N LEU A 163 -8.72 1.64 9.67
CA LEU A 163 -9.57 0.47 9.46
C LEU A 163 -9.10 -0.42 8.29
N GLN A 164 -7.91 -0.15 7.76
CA GLN A 164 -7.25 -0.90 6.69
C GLN A 164 -5.90 -1.47 7.18
N TYR A 165 -4.80 -1.02 6.58
CA TYR A 165 -3.43 -1.44 6.86
C TYR A 165 -2.69 -0.47 7.80
N GLY A 166 -3.35 0.60 8.27
CA GLY A 166 -2.79 1.55 9.23
C GLY A 166 -1.93 2.66 8.62
N HIS A 167 -1.08 3.23 9.48
CA HIS A 167 -0.04 4.20 9.16
C HIS A 167 1.24 3.51 8.69
#